data_AF-A0A941MKV4-F1
#
_entry.id   AF-A0A941MKV4-F1
#
_cell.length_a   1.000
_cell.length_b   1.000
_cell.length_c   1.000
_cell.angle_alpha   90.00
_cell.angle_beta   90.00
_cell.angle_gamma   90.00
#
_symmetry.space_group_name_H-M   'P 1'
#
loop_
_entity.id
_entity.type
_entity.pdbx_description
1 polymer ?
#
loop_
_entity_poly.entity_id
_entity_poly.type
_entity_poly.pdbx_seq_one_letter_code
_entity_poly.pdbx_strand_id
1 'polypeptide(L)'
;MAKRIVLVTGSLAEPRVKRVAEELNDPDLDPVVANIGVKVAALMTTEIVERRLKLPDHPDRVIMPGRFRGDLERLSDHFGTRFERGPEEIADLPEYLGHAARKIDLSEQDVKIFGEIVDATLMTPEQIVERSRKYRADGADVIDLGCLPDSPFPHLEASIAALHADGAKVSVDSFNPEELSRGTRAGADYLFSLSEKTISIVDEGSAAPILISAGAADMDSLDRVIDIMIAKGRPFYADPILDPIHYGFTASVARYYDLRKRRPDIPILMGIGNVTELTDADTTGINAILMGMCSELHITAVLAVQVSPHCRTAIKEFDRARREYFAARKANALPQGFGSGLMALRDRKGFASTPEEIRSLASEIRDQNYRIEVAEDGVHIYNRDGHHVSDDPFQLYSHLDTRADPGHAFYLGVETARAEIAYRLGKRYAQDEPLGFGVVAETKGSADDAHLMKFKEAGSTLKKEPKPE
;
A
#
# COMPACT_ATOMS: atom_id res chain seq x y z
N MET A 1 14.63 -34.96 17.06
CA MET A 1 13.17 -34.98 16.87
C MET A 1 12.76 -33.56 16.59
N ALA A 2 11.83 -33.35 15.65
CA ALA A 2 11.28 -32.02 15.40
C ALA A 2 10.64 -31.49 16.70
N LYS A 3 10.90 -30.22 17.02
CA LYS A 3 10.34 -29.56 18.20
C LYS A 3 8.87 -29.27 17.95
N ARG A 4 7.99 -29.82 18.79
CA ARG A 4 6.55 -29.59 18.70
C ARG A 4 6.18 -28.23 19.26
N ILE A 5 5.72 -27.35 18.39
CA ILE A 5 5.34 -25.98 18.74
C ILE A 5 3.84 -25.82 18.60
N VAL A 6 3.16 -25.42 19.66
CA VAL A 6 1.71 -25.17 19.61
C VAL A 6 1.45 -23.69 19.33
N LEU A 7 0.84 -23.38 18.19
CA LEU A 7 0.47 -22.02 17.79
C LEU A 7 -0.98 -21.73 18.19
N VAL A 8 -1.17 -20.93 19.25
CA VAL A 8 -2.51 -20.62 19.77
C VAL A 8 -3.14 -19.49 18.97
N THR A 9 -4.40 -19.66 18.53
CA THR A 9 -5.09 -18.65 17.70
C THR A 9 -6.61 -18.64 17.88
N GLY A 10 -7.28 -17.63 17.30
CA GLY A 10 -8.74 -17.52 17.23
C GLY A 10 -9.26 -17.89 15.84
N SER A 11 -10.58 -18.03 15.70
CA SER A 11 -11.23 -18.55 14.49
C SER A 11 -10.96 -17.74 13.22
N LEU A 12 -10.83 -16.41 13.30
CA LEU A 12 -10.56 -15.60 12.10
C LEU A 12 -9.13 -15.76 11.58
N ALA A 13 -8.17 -16.06 12.46
CA ALA A 13 -6.77 -16.17 12.12
C ALA A 13 -6.33 -17.62 11.84
N GLU A 14 -7.11 -18.62 12.27
CA GLU A 14 -6.77 -20.05 12.13
C GLU A 14 -6.35 -20.46 10.71
N PRO A 15 -7.09 -20.12 9.63
CA PRO A 15 -6.68 -20.52 8.28
C PRO A 15 -5.31 -19.95 7.88
N ARG A 16 -5.00 -18.72 8.30
CA ARG A 16 -3.73 -18.07 8.02
C ARG A 16 -2.59 -18.69 8.83
N VAL A 17 -2.82 -18.97 10.13
CA VAL A 17 -1.81 -19.62 10.98
C VAL A 17 -1.50 -21.03 10.47
N LYS A 18 -2.51 -21.81 10.06
CA LYS A 18 -2.30 -23.15 9.46
C LYS A 18 -1.46 -23.07 8.20
N ARG A 19 -1.80 -22.17 7.28
CA ARG A 19 -1.03 -22.01 6.04
C ARG A 19 0.42 -21.62 6.33
N VAL A 20 0.64 -20.64 7.20
CA VAL A 20 2.01 -20.22 7.56
C VAL A 20 2.77 -21.38 8.22
N ALA A 21 2.13 -22.14 9.11
CA ALA A 21 2.73 -23.31 9.75
C ALA A 21 3.13 -24.40 8.75
N GLU A 22 2.25 -24.72 7.79
CA GLU A 22 2.53 -25.66 6.70
C GLU A 22 3.65 -25.16 5.78
N GLU A 23 3.72 -23.85 5.56
CA GLU A 23 4.71 -23.20 4.69
C GLU A 23 6.10 -23.02 5.33
N LEU A 24 6.25 -23.13 6.65
CA LEU A 24 7.57 -23.05 7.32
C LEU A 24 8.54 -24.09 6.74
N ASN A 25 8.01 -25.28 6.38
CA ASN A 25 8.76 -26.39 5.79
C ASN A 25 10.12 -26.65 6.48
N ASP A 26 10.11 -26.59 7.81
CA ASP A 26 11.29 -26.79 8.65
C ASP A 26 11.27 -28.23 9.20
N PRO A 27 12.25 -29.09 8.83
CA PRO A 27 12.32 -30.45 9.35
C PRO A 27 12.58 -30.53 10.87
N ASP A 28 13.04 -29.43 11.48
CA ASP A 28 13.30 -29.33 12.92
C ASP A 28 12.10 -28.80 13.72
N LEU A 29 10.99 -28.40 13.06
CA LEU A 29 9.77 -27.90 13.71
C LEU A 29 8.54 -28.72 13.33
N ASP A 30 7.72 -29.07 14.33
CA ASP A 30 6.39 -29.70 14.17
C ASP A 30 5.32 -28.73 14.68
N PRO A 31 4.85 -27.77 13.84
CA PRO A 31 3.90 -26.75 14.27
C PRO A 31 2.47 -27.30 14.31
N VAL A 32 1.81 -27.17 15.46
CA VAL A 32 0.42 -27.59 15.71
C VAL A 32 -0.45 -26.37 16.00
N VAL A 33 -1.46 -26.10 15.17
CA VAL A 33 -2.36 -24.95 15.37
C VAL A 33 -3.50 -25.31 16.33
N ALA A 34 -3.64 -24.55 17.41
CA ALA A 34 -4.67 -24.73 18.42
C ALA A 34 -5.64 -23.53 18.44
N ASN A 35 -6.88 -23.73 17.97
CA ASN A 35 -7.95 -22.73 18.07
C ASN A 35 -8.68 -22.86 19.42
N ILE A 36 -8.75 -21.76 20.18
CA ILE A 36 -9.41 -21.76 21.51
C ILE A 36 -10.89 -21.32 21.48
N GLY A 37 -11.47 -21.13 20.29
CA GLY A 37 -12.89 -20.82 20.09
C GLY A 37 -13.29 -19.37 20.39
N VAL A 38 -12.36 -18.42 20.20
CA VAL A 38 -12.65 -16.97 20.20
C VAL A 38 -12.56 -16.41 18.78
N LYS A 39 -13.29 -15.34 18.44
CA LYS A 39 -13.24 -14.75 17.09
C LYS A 39 -11.88 -14.13 16.75
N VAL A 40 -11.33 -13.30 17.64
CA VAL A 40 -10.04 -12.61 17.47
C VAL A 40 -9.13 -12.83 18.68
N ALA A 41 -7.82 -12.88 18.45
CA ALA A 41 -6.82 -13.13 19.48
C ALA A 41 -6.76 -12.07 20.59
N ALA A 42 -7.13 -10.83 20.29
CA ALA A 42 -7.17 -9.74 21.29
C ALA A 42 -8.20 -9.95 22.41
N LEU A 43 -9.17 -10.85 22.23
CA LEU A 43 -10.19 -11.18 23.23
C LEU A 43 -9.80 -12.38 24.12
N MET A 44 -8.59 -12.91 23.96
CA MET A 44 -8.08 -13.99 24.80
C MET A 44 -7.68 -13.45 26.18
N THR A 45 -8.18 -14.08 27.24
CA THR A 45 -7.70 -13.88 28.63
C THR A 45 -7.07 -15.16 29.14
N THR A 46 -6.26 -15.07 30.20
CA THR A 46 -5.64 -16.22 30.87
C THR A 46 -6.68 -17.30 31.20
N GLU A 47 -7.82 -16.92 31.76
CA GLU A 47 -8.90 -17.84 32.18
C GLU A 47 -9.58 -18.53 30.99
N ILE A 48 -9.71 -17.84 29.85
CA ILE A 48 -10.27 -18.43 28.63
C ILE A 48 -9.32 -19.49 28.09
N VAL A 49 -8.01 -19.21 28.10
CA VAL A 49 -6.97 -20.14 27.64
C VAL A 49 -6.92 -21.37 28.53
N GLU A 50 -6.81 -21.21 29.86
CA GLU A 50 -6.83 -22.32 30.83
C GLU A 50 -8.03 -23.26 30.61
N ARG A 51 -9.22 -22.68 30.41
CA ARG A 51 -10.45 -23.47 30.29
C ARG A 51 -10.60 -24.18 28.94
N ARG A 52 -10.09 -23.61 27.85
CA ARG A 52 -10.44 -24.03 26.48
C ARG A 52 -9.28 -24.61 25.67
N LEU A 53 -8.04 -24.26 26.00
CA LEU A 53 -6.88 -24.75 25.27
C LEU A 53 -6.69 -26.24 25.58
N LYS A 54 -6.61 -27.05 24.53
CA LYS A 54 -6.24 -28.46 24.61
C LYS A 54 -4.88 -28.61 23.93
N LEU A 55 -3.88 -29.02 24.71
CA LEU A 55 -2.55 -29.26 24.19
C LEU A 55 -2.42 -30.68 23.65
N PRO A 56 -1.67 -30.89 22.55
CA PRO A 56 -1.26 -32.21 22.12
C PRO A 56 -0.27 -32.83 23.12
N ASP A 57 -0.02 -34.14 23.01
CA ASP A 57 0.96 -34.81 23.87
C ASP A 57 2.38 -34.27 23.64
N HIS A 58 3.07 -33.98 24.74
CA HIS A 58 4.46 -33.53 24.81
C HIS A 58 4.80 -32.31 23.93
N PRO A 59 4.19 -31.13 24.16
CA PRO A 59 4.59 -29.91 23.46
C PRO A 59 5.91 -29.37 24.03
N ASP A 60 6.89 -29.06 23.16
CA ASP A 60 8.15 -28.42 23.57
C ASP A 60 7.92 -26.98 24.01
N ARG A 61 6.98 -26.27 23.35
CA ARG A 61 6.56 -24.91 23.70
C ARG A 61 5.22 -24.51 23.09
N VAL A 62 4.58 -23.53 23.69
CA VAL A 62 3.31 -22.94 23.25
C VAL A 62 3.53 -21.46 22.95
N ILE A 63 3.24 -21.06 21.71
CA ILE A 63 3.34 -19.67 21.25
C ILE A 63 1.97 -19.04 21.28
N MET A 64 1.81 -18.03 22.12
CA MET A 64 0.62 -17.19 22.20
C MET A 64 0.67 -16.08 21.15
N PRO A 65 -0.48 -15.56 20.67
CA PRO A 65 -0.51 -14.36 19.83
C PRO A 65 0.21 -13.19 20.52
N GLY A 66 1.00 -12.38 19.80
CA GLY A 66 1.78 -11.32 20.43
C GLY A 66 0.96 -10.27 21.18
N ARG A 67 -0.30 -10.05 20.75
CA ARG A 67 -1.27 -9.15 21.41
C ARG A 67 -1.94 -9.74 22.67
N PHE A 68 -1.65 -10.99 23.05
CA PHE A 68 -2.24 -11.63 24.22
C PHE A 68 -1.77 -10.96 25.52
N ARG A 69 -2.60 -10.20 26.22
CA ARG A 69 -2.18 -9.46 27.43
C ARG A 69 -2.25 -10.27 28.74
N GLY A 70 -2.56 -11.56 28.68
CA GLY A 70 -2.65 -12.42 29.87
C GLY A 70 -1.29 -12.86 30.41
N ASP A 71 -1.35 -13.60 31.52
CA ASP A 71 -0.21 -14.05 32.32
C ASP A 71 0.36 -15.36 31.75
N LEU A 72 1.57 -15.30 31.19
CA LEU A 72 2.24 -16.44 30.57
C LEU A 72 2.89 -17.38 31.59
N GLU A 73 3.30 -16.87 32.75
CA GLU A 73 3.88 -17.69 33.82
C GLU A 73 2.79 -18.58 34.41
N ARG A 74 1.63 -17.99 34.71
CA ARG A 74 0.46 -18.73 35.19
C ARG A 74 0.02 -19.83 34.21
N LEU A 75 0.04 -19.57 32.91
CA LEU A 75 -0.27 -20.59 31.90
C LEU A 75 0.81 -21.69 31.85
N SER A 76 2.08 -21.32 31.97
CA SER A 76 3.18 -22.28 31.99
C SER A 76 3.06 -23.23 33.18
N ASP A 77 2.74 -22.70 34.36
CA ASP A 77 2.52 -23.48 35.58
C ASP A 77 1.30 -24.40 35.45
N HIS A 78 0.19 -23.90 34.89
CA HIS A 78 -1.05 -24.67 34.73
C HIS A 78 -0.89 -25.86 33.77
N PHE A 79 -0.23 -25.64 32.64
CA PHE A 79 -0.11 -26.65 31.57
C PHE A 79 1.20 -27.46 31.64
N GLY A 80 2.14 -27.08 32.50
CA GLY A 80 3.42 -27.79 32.66
C GLY A 80 4.33 -27.74 31.43
N THR A 81 4.16 -26.74 30.56
CA THR A 81 4.99 -26.50 29.36
C THR A 81 5.28 -25.01 29.22
N ARG A 82 6.32 -24.67 28.46
CA ARG A 82 6.74 -23.28 28.26
C ARG A 82 5.74 -22.53 27.40
N PHE A 83 5.14 -21.46 27.94
CA PHE A 83 4.38 -20.48 27.17
C PHE A 83 5.28 -19.28 26.84
N GLU A 84 5.23 -18.84 25.58
CA GLU A 84 5.93 -17.65 25.14
C GLU A 84 5.03 -16.75 24.29
N ARG A 85 5.40 -15.46 24.24
CA ARG A 85 4.74 -14.48 23.41
C ARG A 85 5.31 -14.56 22.00
N GLY A 86 4.46 -14.92 21.05
CA GLY A 86 4.78 -14.86 19.63
C GLY A 86 4.78 -13.44 19.09
N PRO A 87 4.98 -13.27 17.78
CA PRO A 87 4.90 -11.96 17.15
C PRO A 87 3.48 -11.40 17.25
N GLU A 88 3.37 -10.06 17.24
CA GLU A 88 2.06 -9.39 17.21
C GLU A 88 1.29 -9.73 15.93
N GLU A 89 2.02 -9.93 14.83
CA GLU A 89 1.47 -10.23 13.52
C GLU A 89 1.89 -11.63 13.05
N ILE A 90 0.92 -12.41 12.55
CA ILE A 90 1.15 -13.78 12.07
C ILE A 90 2.12 -13.81 10.87
N ALA A 91 2.16 -12.72 10.09
CA ALA A 91 3.10 -12.58 8.97
C ALA A 91 4.57 -12.63 9.41
N ASP A 92 4.85 -12.24 10.66
CA ASP A 92 6.19 -12.20 11.22
C ASP A 92 6.57 -13.51 11.91
N LEU A 93 5.67 -14.52 11.94
CA LEU A 93 5.92 -15.82 12.58
C LEU A 93 7.11 -16.56 11.97
N PRO A 94 7.33 -16.58 10.65
CA PRO A 94 8.54 -17.18 10.08
C PRO A 94 9.81 -16.49 10.60
N GLU A 95 9.86 -15.16 10.58
CA GLU A 95 10.99 -14.37 11.10
C GLU A 95 11.23 -14.63 12.60
N TYR A 96 10.15 -14.65 13.39
CA TYR A 96 10.19 -15.00 14.81
C TYR A 96 10.77 -16.40 15.06
N LEU A 97 10.51 -17.34 14.15
CA LEU A 97 11.02 -18.71 14.22
C LEU A 97 12.40 -18.87 13.53
N GLY A 98 13.00 -17.79 13.03
CA GLY A 98 14.34 -17.78 12.43
C GLY A 98 14.39 -18.00 10.92
N HIS A 99 13.25 -17.93 10.22
CA HIS A 99 13.17 -18.00 8.76
C HIS A 99 13.22 -16.60 8.12
N ALA A 100 13.78 -16.50 6.91
CA ALA A 100 13.76 -15.26 6.14
C ALA A 100 12.33 -14.85 5.79
N ALA A 101 12.06 -13.53 5.80
CA ALA A 101 10.77 -12.98 5.39
C ALA A 101 10.45 -13.38 3.93
N ARG A 102 9.25 -13.93 3.71
CA ARG A 102 8.83 -14.40 2.39
C ARG A 102 8.66 -13.23 1.42
N LYS A 103 9.23 -13.33 0.22
CA LYS A 103 8.94 -12.40 -0.88
C LYS A 103 7.52 -12.66 -1.38
N ILE A 104 6.65 -11.67 -1.20
CA ILE A 104 5.24 -11.75 -1.59
C ILE A 104 5.13 -11.42 -3.07
N ASP A 105 4.47 -12.30 -3.82
CA ASP A 105 4.18 -12.07 -5.22
C ASP A 105 3.04 -11.06 -5.36
N LEU A 106 3.35 -9.91 -5.96
CA LEU A 106 2.43 -8.80 -6.23
C LEU A 106 2.20 -8.60 -7.73
N SER A 107 2.51 -9.62 -8.54
CA SER A 107 2.35 -9.56 -10.00
C SER A 107 0.87 -9.58 -10.44
N GLU A 108 0.01 -10.26 -9.68
CA GLU A 108 -1.42 -10.40 -9.96
C GLU A 108 -2.25 -9.22 -9.41
N GLN A 109 -3.32 -8.88 -10.12
CA GLN A 109 -4.35 -7.89 -9.74
C GLN A 109 -5.63 -8.14 -10.55
N ASP A 110 -6.78 -7.63 -10.08
CA ASP A 110 -8.08 -7.74 -10.79
C ASP A 110 -8.89 -6.44 -10.86
N VAL A 111 -8.25 -5.28 -10.66
CA VAL A 111 -8.90 -3.97 -10.71
C VAL A 111 -8.19 -3.11 -11.74
N LYS A 112 -8.90 -2.78 -12.82
CA LYS A 112 -8.41 -1.93 -13.90
C LYS A 112 -8.34 -0.46 -13.46
N ILE A 113 -7.28 0.24 -13.81
CA ILE A 113 -7.13 1.67 -13.53
C ILE A 113 -7.30 2.47 -14.82
N PHE A 114 -8.31 3.33 -14.83
CA PHE A 114 -8.50 4.39 -15.81
C PHE A 114 -7.80 5.64 -15.26
N GLY A 115 -6.72 6.08 -15.91
CA GLY A 115 -6.00 7.30 -15.55
C GLY A 115 -6.51 8.47 -16.36
N GLU A 116 -7.15 9.44 -15.71
CA GLU A 116 -7.78 10.58 -16.38
C GLU A 116 -6.77 11.69 -16.69
N ILE A 117 -6.63 11.99 -17.98
CA ILE A 117 -6.01 13.22 -18.45
C ILE A 117 -7.10 14.28 -18.48
N VAL A 118 -7.21 15.00 -17.36
CA VAL A 118 -8.14 16.13 -17.23
C VAL A 118 -7.76 17.22 -18.21
N ASP A 119 -8.78 17.89 -18.76
CA ASP A 119 -8.65 18.96 -19.74
C ASP A 119 -7.85 18.55 -20.99
N ALA A 120 -7.98 17.30 -21.43
CA ALA A 120 -7.33 16.80 -22.65
C ALA A 120 -7.65 17.66 -23.88
N THR A 121 -8.82 18.31 -23.89
CA THR A 121 -9.24 19.30 -24.90
C THR A 121 -8.24 20.44 -25.09
N LEU A 122 -7.47 20.82 -24.06
CA LEU A 122 -6.51 21.93 -24.10
C LEU A 122 -5.08 21.51 -24.48
N MET A 123 -4.84 20.21 -24.62
CA MET A 123 -3.53 19.66 -24.92
C MET A 123 -3.37 19.42 -26.42
N THR A 124 -2.15 19.18 -26.89
CA THR A 124 -1.94 18.58 -28.22
C THR A 124 -1.95 17.04 -28.12
N PRO A 125 -2.19 16.31 -29.22
CA PRO A 125 -2.06 14.85 -29.24
C PRO A 125 -0.71 14.35 -28.69
N GLU A 126 0.39 15.06 -28.97
CA GLU A 126 1.72 14.71 -28.49
C GLU A 126 1.83 14.84 -26.97
N GLN A 127 1.30 15.92 -26.39
CA GLN A 127 1.27 16.12 -24.94
C GLN A 127 0.39 15.08 -24.25
N ILE A 128 -0.72 14.70 -24.87
CA ILE A 128 -1.61 13.62 -24.38
C ILE A 128 -0.86 12.29 -24.36
N VAL A 129 -0.11 11.96 -25.42
CA VAL A 129 0.72 10.73 -25.48
C VAL A 129 1.82 10.76 -24.42
N GLU A 130 2.50 11.89 -24.22
CA GLU A 130 3.52 12.03 -23.18
C GLU A 130 2.94 11.76 -21.78
N ARG A 131 1.77 12.35 -21.48
CA ARG A 131 1.07 12.14 -20.20
C ARG A 131 0.60 10.69 -20.05
N SER A 132 0.06 10.10 -21.10
CA SER A 132 -0.35 8.69 -21.16
C SER A 132 0.78 7.73 -20.80
N ARG A 133 1.98 7.93 -21.35
CA ARG A 133 3.15 7.10 -21.03
C ARG A 133 3.51 7.17 -19.55
N LYS A 134 3.44 8.37 -18.95
CA LYS A 134 3.65 8.53 -17.51
C LYS A 134 2.61 7.76 -16.70
N TYR A 135 1.32 7.93 -16.99
CA TYR A 135 0.25 7.25 -16.26
C TYR A 135 0.31 5.73 -16.39
N ARG A 136 0.62 5.22 -17.58
CA ARG A 136 0.87 3.79 -17.80
C ARG A 136 2.07 3.27 -17.03
N ALA A 137 3.16 4.05 -16.95
CA ALA A 137 4.32 3.71 -16.12
C ALA A 137 3.97 3.71 -14.62
N ASP A 138 3.05 4.59 -14.21
CA ASP A 138 2.49 4.63 -12.86
C ASP A 138 1.41 3.54 -12.62
N GLY A 139 0.99 2.78 -13.65
CA GLY A 139 0.13 1.61 -13.52
C GLY A 139 -1.28 1.73 -14.12
N ALA A 140 -1.62 2.83 -14.81
CA ALA A 140 -2.87 2.95 -15.54
C ALA A 140 -2.97 1.92 -16.69
N ASP A 141 -4.10 1.23 -16.80
CA ASP A 141 -4.37 0.27 -17.88
C ASP A 141 -5.08 0.91 -19.07
N VAL A 142 -5.85 1.97 -18.80
CA VAL A 142 -6.62 2.74 -19.78
C VAL A 142 -6.37 4.22 -19.54
N ILE A 143 -6.21 4.98 -20.62
CA ILE A 143 -6.10 6.42 -20.58
C ILE A 143 -7.47 7.01 -20.87
N ASP A 144 -7.99 7.75 -19.91
CA ASP A 144 -9.26 8.45 -20.04
C ASP A 144 -9.03 9.90 -20.46
N LEU A 145 -9.69 10.32 -21.53
CA LEU A 145 -9.63 11.67 -22.07
C LEU A 145 -10.80 12.48 -21.49
N GLY A 146 -10.51 13.29 -20.48
CA GLY A 146 -11.49 14.20 -19.88
C GLY A 146 -11.78 15.38 -20.81
N CYS A 147 -13.00 15.44 -21.34
CA CYS A 147 -13.46 16.55 -22.16
C CYS A 147 -13.89 17.74 -21.30
N LEU A 148 -13.54 18.94 -21.74
CA LEU A 148 -14.07 20.17 -21.13
C LEU A 148 -15.56 20.37 -21.46
N PRO A 149 -16.41 20.67 -20.45
CA PRO A 149 -17.78 21.09 -20.69
C PRO A 149 -17.83 22.32 -21.61
N ASP A 150 -18.86 22.35 -22.48
CA ASP A 150 -19.16 23.46 -23.40
C ASP A 150 -18.00 23.88 -24.35
N SER A 151 -16.96 23.05 -24.47
CA SER A 151 -15.80 23.30 -25.33
C SER A 151 -15.61 22.14 -26.30
N PRO A 152 -15.58 22.38 -27.62
CA PRO A 152 -15.39 21.29 -28.57
C PRO A 152 -13.99 20.68 -28.41
N PHE A 153 -13.89 19.36 -28.55
CA PHE A 153 -12.61 18.66 -28.71
C PHE A 153 -12.29 18.42 -30.20
N PRO A 154 -11.64 19.36 -30.91
CA PRO A 154 -11.50 19.30 -32.37
C PRO A 154 -10.53 18.21 -32.85
N HIS A 155 -9.60 17.79 -32.00
CA HIS A 155 -8.56 16.82 -32.32
C HIS A 155 -8.79 15.48 -31.59
N LEU A 156 -10.02 15.19 -31.16
CA LEU A 156 -10.39 13.97 -30.43
C LEU A 156 -9.97 12.69 -31.18
N GLU A 157 -10.32 12.57 -32.46
CA GLU A 157 -10.02 11.40 -33.28
C GLU A 157 -8.50 11.25 -33.49
N ALA A 158 -7.78 12.37 -33.65
CA ALA A 158 -6.33 12.38 -33.76
C ALA A 158 -5.67 11.93 -32.44
N SER A 159 -6.18 12.36 -31.30
CA SER A 159 -5.71 11.94 -29.97
C SER A 159 -5.96 10.46 -29.72
N ILE A 160 -7.15 9.93 -30.06
CA ILE A 160 -7.47 8.50 -29.96
C ILE A 160 -6.50 7.69 -30.83
N ALA A 161 -6.34 8.07 -32.09
CA ALA A 161 -5.43 7.38 -33.01
C ALA A 161 -3.98 7.41 -32.54
N ALA A 162 -3.50 8.56 -32.03
CA ALA A 162 -2.15 8.69 -31.50
C ALA A 162 -1.91 7.82 -30.26
N LEU A 163 -2.88 7.73 -29.35
CA LEU A 163 -2.80 6.88 -28.17
C LEU A 163 -2.80 5.40 -28.52
N HIS A 164 -3.65 4.95 -29.45
CA HIS A 164 -3.63 3.57 -29.94
C HIS A 164 -2.32 3.23 -30.65
N ALA A 165 -1.78 4.15 -31.45
CA ALA A 165 -0.47 3.98 -32.10
C ALA A 165 0.67 3.84 -31.08
N ASP A 166 0.54 4.46 -29.90
CA ASP A 166 1.45 4.31 -28.76
C ASP A 166 1.15 3.07 -27.89
N GLY A 167 0.15 2.27 -28.25
CA GLY A 167 -0.23 1.03 -27.57
C GLY A 167 -1.10 1.22 -26.32
N ALA A 168 -1.66 2.42 -26.09
CA ALA A 168 -2.60 2.66 -24.99
C ALA A 168 -4.01 2.17 -25.35
N LYS A 169 -4.78 1.80 -24.33
CA LYS A 169 -6.24 1.71 -24.41
C LYS A 169 -6.85 3.06 -24.09
N VAL A 170 -7.92 3.44 -24.80
CA VAL A 170 -8.46 4.80 -24.74
C VAL A 170 -9.91 4.79 -24.27
N SER A 171 -10.22 5.69 -23.35
CA SER A 171 -11.55 6.01 -22.89
C SER A 171 -11.83 7.49 -23.16
N VAL A 172 -13.09 7.83 -23.44
CA VAL A 172 -13.53 9.22 -23.64
C VAL A 172 -14.57 9.55 -22.58
N ASP A 173 -14.33 10.57 -21.77
CA ASP A 173 -15.28 11.09 -20.78
C ASP A 173 -15.79 12.47 -21.20
N SER A 174 -17.07 12.52 -21.56
CA SER A 174 -17.73 13.73 -22.01
C SER A 174 -19.21 13.73 -21.63
N PHE A 175 -19.71 14.91 -21.25
CA PHE A 175 -21.14 15.16 -21.11
C PHE A 175 -21.83 15.47 -22.47
N ASN A 176 -21.07 15.60 -23.55
CA ASN A 176 -21.59 15.90 -24.88
C ASN A 176 -21.81 14.59 -25.69
N PRO A 177 -23.07 14.22 -26.01
CA PRO A 177 -23.38 13.03 -26.80
C PRO A 177 -22.68 12.97 -28.16
N GLU A 178 -22.43 14.11 -28.80
CA GLU A 178 -21.75 14.16 -30.09
C GLU A 178 -20.27 13.80 -29.96
N GLU A 179 -19.62 14.17 -28.85
CA GLU A 179 -18.22 13.78 -28.60
C GLU A 179 -18.10 12.29 -28.28
N LEU A 180 -19.05 11.73 -27.52
CA LEU A 180 -19.13 10.29 -27.28
C LEU A 180 -19.37 9.52 -28.59
N SER A 181 -20.26 10.04 -29.46
CA SER A 181 -20.52 9.50 -30.80
C SER A 181 -19.28 9.54 -31.71
N ARG A 182 -18.55 10.66 -31.73
CA ARG A 182 -17.27 10.76 -32.43
C ARG A 182 -16.24 9.79 -31.88
N GLY A 183 -16.09 9.73 -30.55
CA GLY A 183 -15.15 8.86 -29.86
C GLY A 183 -15.39 7.37 -30.18
N THR A 184 -16.65 6.92 -30.13
CA THR A 184 -16.98 5.51 -30.46
C THR A 184 -16.70 5.17 -31.92
N ARG A 185 -17.04 6.06 -32.87
CA ARG A 185 -16.77 5.87 -34.31
C ARG A 185 -15.28 5.91 -34.61
N ALA A 186 -14.51 6.71 -33.87
CA ALA A 186 -13.06 6.78 -33.97
C ALA A 186 -12.34 5.57 -33.35
N GLY A 187 -13.07 4.67 -32.67
CA GLY A 187 -12.54 3.42 -32.16
C GLY A 187 -12.08 3.46 -30.71
N ALA A 188 -12.52 4.43 -29.90
CA ALA A 188 -12.30 4.40 -28.45
C ALA A 188 -12.71 3.05 -27.84
N ASP A 189 -11.95 2.57 -26.85
CA ASP A 189 -12.22 1.29 -26.21
C ASP A 189 -13.37 1.40 -25.18
N TYR A 190 -13.51 2.57 -24.56
CA TYR A 190 -14.55 2.86 -23.57
C TYR A 190 -15.14 4.26 -23.75
N LEU A 191 -16.36 4.45 -23.24
CA LEU A 191 -17.05 5.74 -23.19
C LEU A 191 -17.61 5.95 -21.80
N PHE A 192 -17.31 7.07 -21.15
CA PHE A 192 -17.85 7.39 -19.85
C PHE A 192 -19.22 8.06 -19.93
N SER A 193 -19.96 7.97 -18.83
CA SER A 193 -21.16 8.76 -18.57
C SER A 193 -22.37 8.48 -19.49
N LEU A 194 -22.55 7.24 -19.98
CA LEU A 194 -23.76 6.88 -20.73
C LEU A 194 -24.92 6.56 -19.77
N SER A 195 -26.07 7.20 -20.01
CA SER A 195 -27.33 6.96 -19.29
C SER A 195 -28.38 6.38 -20.23
N GLU A 196 -29.58 6.07 -19.72
CA GLU A 196 -30.70 5.63 -20.57
C GLU A 196 -31.05 6.60 -21.71
N LYS A 197 -30.68 7.88 -21.59
CA LYS A 197 -30.89 8.91 -22.61
C LYS A 197 -29.88 8.84 -23.76
N THR A 198 -28.67 8.35 -23.49
CA THR A 198 -27.54 8.37 -24.43
C THR A 198 -27.05 6.97 -24.80
N ILE A 199 -27.63 5.91 -24.21
CA ILE A 199 -27.18 4.53 -24.40
C ILE A 199 -27.23 4.06 -25.85
N SER A 200 -28.05 4.65 -26.71
CA SER A 200 -28.09 4.30 -28.14
C SER A 200 -26.76 4.52 -28.86
N ILE A 201 -25.88 5.39 -28.35
CA ILE A 201 -24.55 5.67 -28.93
C ILE A 201 -23.69 4.40 -29.00
N VAL A 202 -23.92 3.42 -28.11
CA VAL A 202 -23.17 2.16 -28.14
C VAL A 202 -23.33 1.48 -29.49
N ASP A 203 -24.46 1.61 -30.18
CA ASP A 203 -24.74 0.94 -31.46
C ASP A 203 -23.91 1.50 -32.63
N GLU A 204 -23.16 2.58 -32.41
CA GLU A 204 -22.32 3.22 -33.43
C GLU A 204 -20.87 2.68 -33.47
N GLY A 205 -20.48 1.85 -32.50
CA GLY A 205 -19.12 1.29 -32.43
C GLY A 205 -18.99 0.19 -31.38
N SER A 206 -17.77 -0.29 -31.14
CA SER A 206 -17.50 -1.39 -30.21
C SER A 206 -17.15 -0.97 -28.80
N ALA A 207 -17.07 0.34 -28.52
CA ALA A 207 -16.69 0.85 -27.21
C ALA A 207 -17.58 0.28 -26.10
N ALA A 208 -16.98 -0.07 -24.96
CA ALA A 208 -17.70 -0.52 -23.78
C ALA A 208 -18.10 0.70 -22.93
N PRO A 209 -19.39 0.93 -22.66
CA PRO A 209 -19.81 2.09 -21.90
C PRO A 209 -19.61 1.91 -20.39
N ILE A 210 -19.34 3.02 -19.71
CA ILE A 210 -19.54 3.17 -18.27
C ILE A 210 -20.93 3.77 -18.11
N LEU A 211 -21.80 3.00 -17.47
CA LEU A 211 -23.21 3.30 -17.28
C LEU A 211 -23.41 4.09 -15.99
N ILE A 212 -24.11 5.20 -16.09
CA ILE A 212 -24.50 6.04 -14.96
C ILE A 212 -26.02 6.24 -14.91
N SER A 213 -26.51 6.70 -13.76
CA SER A 213 -27.91 7.10 -13.61
C SER A 213 -28.22 8.36 -14.43
N ALA A 214 -29.46 8.50 -14.90
CA ALA A 214 -29.93 9.66 -15.67
C ALA A 214 -30.09 10.95 -14.85
N GLY A 215 -30.02 10.83 -13.52
CA GLY A 215 -30.06 11.90 -12.54
C GLY A 215 -29.34 11.49 -11.25
N ALA A 216 -29.14 12.44 -10.33
CA ALA A 216 -28.43 12.19 -9.09
C ALA A 216 -29.11 11.09 -8.26
N ALA A 217 -28.37 10.02 -7.97
CA ALA A 217 -28.82 8.87 -7.17
C ALA A 217 -30.09 8.14 -7.71
N ASP A 218 -30.44 8.29 -8.99
CA ASP A 218 -31.55 7.55 -9.62
C ASP A 218 -31.11 6.12 -9.99
N MET A 219 -31.10 5.23 -9.00
CA MET A 219 -30.66 3.85 -9.18
C MET A 219 -31.57 3.04 -10.11
N ASP A 220 -32.86 3.37 -10.20
CA ASP A 220 -33.78 2.69 -11.10
C ASP A 220 -33.43 2.96 -12.57
N SER A 221 -33.00 4.19 -12.89
CA SER A 221 -32.47 4.51 -14.23
C SER A 221 -31.18 3.77 -14.56
N LEU A 222 -30.29 3.59 -13.56
CA LEU A 222 -29.07 2.81 -13.75
C LEU A 222 -29.40 1.33 -14.00
N ASP A 223 -30.36 0.75 -13.28
CA ASP A 223 -30.82 -0.62 -13.52
C ASP A 223 -31.38 -0.82 -14.92
N ARG A 224 -32.21 0.11 -15.42
CA ARG A 224 -32.77 0.02 -16.77
C ARG A 224 -31.68 0.00 -17.83
N VAL A 225 -30.66 0.85 -17.71
CA VAL A 225 -29.57 0.89 -18.69
C VAL A 225 -28.64 -0.33 -18.58
N ILE A 226 -28.45 -0.88 -17.37
CA ILE A 226 -27.78 -2.18 -17.16
C ILE A 226 -28.54 -3.29 -17.89
N ASP A 227 -29.86 -3.38 -17.73
CA ASP A 227 -30.68 -4.42 -18.36
C ASP A 227 -30.64 -4.33 -19.89
N ILE A 228 -30.58 -3.12 -20.45
CA ILE A 228 -30.36 -2.91 -21.89
C ILE A 228 -29.03 -3.54 -22.35
N MET A 229 -27.94 -3.31 -21.62
CA MET A 229 -26.62 -3.81 -21.99
C MET A 229 -26.48 -5.33 -21.80
N ILE A 230 -27.10 -5.88 -20.75
CA ILE A 230 -27.21 -7.33 -20.55
C ILE A 230 -27.98 -7.97 -21.70
N ALA A 231 -29.13 -7.41 -22.09
CA ALA A 231 -29.93 -7.93 -23.20
C ALA A 231 -29.18 -7.87 -24.55
N LYS A 232 -28.34 -6.85 -24.74
CA LYS A 232 -27.45 -6.73 -25.91
C LYS A 232 -26.25 -7.69 -25.86
N GLY A 233 -25.94 -8.30 -24.71
CA GLY A 233 -24.77 -9.18 -24.54
C GLY A 233 -23.44 -8.45 -24.73
N ARG A 234 -23.39 -7.15 -24.43
CA ARG A 234 -22.21 -6.30 -24.64
C ARG A 234 -21.50 -5.99 -23.32
N PRO A 235 -20.16 -5.84 -23.32
CA PRO A 235 -19.42 -5.45 -22.13
C PRO A 235 -19.78 -4.02 -21.71
N PHE A 236 -19.79 -3.77 -20.40
CA PHE A 236 -20.01 -2.47 -19.77
C PHE A 236 -19.41 -2.45 -18.35
N TYR A 237 -19.34 -1.26 -17.74
CA TYR A 237 -19.27 -1.11 -16.28
C TYR A 237 -20.47 -0.32 -15.78
N ALA A 238 -20.96 -0.62 -14.59
CA ALA A 238 -21.90 0.25 -13.89
C ALA A 238 -21.16 1.14 -12.89
N ASP A 239 -21.52 2.41 -12.82
CA ASP A 239 -21.00 3.35 -11.84
C ASP A 239 -22.15 4.12 -11.14
N PRO A 240 -22.46 3.83 -9.87
CA PRO A 240 -23.44 4.57 -9.06
C PRO A 240 -22.92 5.92 -8.52
N ILE A 241 -21.72 6.32 -8.95
CA ILE A 241 -21.02 7.59 -8.69
C ILE A 241 -20.66 7.75 -7.21
N LEU A 242 -19.36 7.90 -6.93
CA LEU A 242 -18.87 8.22 -5.59
C LEU A 242 -18.89 9.74 -5.35
N ASP A 243 -19.85 10.20 -4.55
CA ASP A 243 -19.99 11.63 -4.22
C ASP A 243 -18.86 12.16 -3.30
N PRO A 244 -18.52 13.45 -3.37
CA PRO A 244 -17.60 14.09 -2.42
C PRO A 244 -18.08 14.07 -0.96
N ILE A 245 -17.13 14.17 -0.02
CA ILE A 245 -17.43 14.31 1.41
C ILE A 245 -18.30 15.56 1.63
N HIS A 246 -19.31 15.45 2.49
CA HIS A 246 -20.39 16.45 2.72
C HIS A 246 -21.43 16.63 1.61
N TYR A 247 -21.25 15.99 0.44
CA TYR A 247 -22.20 16.06 -0.68
C TYR A 247 -22.89 14.72 -0.99
N GLY A 248 -22.82 13.76 -0.06
CA GLY A 248 -23.46 12.46 -0.20
C GLY A 248 -22.52 11.26 -0.13
N PHE A 249 -21.22 11.44 0.12
CA PHE A 249 -20.21 10.37 0.17
C PHE A 249 -20.64 9.08 0.90
N THR A 250 -21.20 9.18 2.11
CA THR A 250 -21.60 7.98 2.85
C THR A 250 -22.80 7.28 2.22
N ALA A 251 -23.74 8.05 1.66
CA ALA A 251 -24.86 7.52 0.91
C ALA A 251 -24.40 6.88 -0.41
N SER A 252 -23.41 7.45 -1.10
CA SER A 252 -22.86 6.87 -2.33
C SER A 252 -22.12 5.56 -2.08
N VAL A 253 -21.37 5.43 -0.99
CA VAL A 253 -20.79 4.15 -0.54
C VAL A 253 -21.88 3.09 -0.33
N ALA A 254 -23.01 3.47 0.30
CA ALA A 254 -24.14 2.56 0.44
C ALA A 254 -24.76 2.16 -0.92
N ARG A 255 -24.81 3.08 -1.90
CA ARG A 255 -25.28 2.76 -3.26
C ARG A 255 -24.40 1.70 -3.94
N TYR A 256 -23.08 1.74 -3.77
CA TYR A 256 -22.19 0.67 -4.27
C TYR A 256 -22.50 -0.69 -3.63
N TYR A 257 -22.68 -0.72 -2.31
CA TYR A 257 -23.05 -1.94 -1.59
C TYR A 257 -24.39 -2.51 -2.07
N ASP A 258 -25.42 -1.65 -2.16
CA ASP A 258 -26.75 -2.05 -2.60
C ASP A 258 -26.76 -2.51 -4.06
N LEU A 259 -26.00 -1.86 -4.95
CA LEU A 259 -25.84 -2.29 -6.34
C LEU A 259 -25.21 -3.68 -6.42
N ARG A 260 -24.08 -3.92 -5.74
CA ARG A 260 -23.43 -5.24 -5.74
C ARG A 260 -24.36 -6.33 -5.18
N LYS A 261 -25.14 -6.03 -4.14
CA LYS A 261 -26.11 -6.98 -3.57
C LYS A 261 -27.23 -7.33 -4.55
N ARG A 262 -27.75 -6.35 -5.31
CA ARG A 262 -28.84 -6.55 -6.28
C ARG A 262 -28.36 -7.16 -7.60
N ARG A 263 -27.11 -6.87 -7.99
CA ARG A 263 -26.49 -7.32 -9.25
C ARG A 263 -25.12 -7.96 -8.96
N PRO A 264 -25.07 -9.21 -8.44
CA PRO A 264 -23.83 -9.82 -7.96
C PRO A 264 -22.74 -9.99 -9.02
N ASP A 265 -23.11 -10.20 -10.28
CA ASP A 265 -22.18 -10.65 -11.32
C ASP A 265 -21.77 -9.55 -12.32
N ILE A 266 -22.25 -8.31 -12.16
CA ILE A 266 -21.93 -7.24 -13.13
C ILE A 266 -20.57 -6.60 -12.82
N PRO A 267 -19.84 -6.11 -13.84
CA PRO A 267 -18.67 -5.27 -13.64
C PRO A 267 -19.07 -3.90 -13.09
N ILE A 268 -18.36 -3.44 -12.06
CA ILE A 268 -18.57 -2.12 -11.43
C ILE A 268 -17.28 -1.31 -11.56
N LEU A 269 -17.44 -0.02 -11.82
CA LEU A 269 -16.37 0.98 -11.78
C LEU A 269 -16.62 1.95 -10.63
N MET A 270 -15.55 2.42 -9.98
CA MET A 270 -15.61 3.49 -8.98
C MET A 270 -14.70 4.67 -9.34
N GLY A 271 -15.28 5.85 -9.57
CA GLY A 271 -14.52 7.09 -9.66
C GLY A 271 -14.01 7.54 -8.29
N ILE A 272 -12.70 7.52 -8.07
CA ILE A 272 -12.11 7.82 -6.75
C ILE A 272 -11.71 9.29 -6.58
N GLY A 273 -11.62 10.05 -7.69
CA GLY A 273 -11.17 11.44 -7.72
C GLY A 273 -11.91 12.37 -6.76
N ASN A 274 -13.22 12.23 -6.64
CA ASN A 274 -14.06 13.06 -5.75
C ASN A 274 -13.68 12.97 -4.26
N VAL A 275 -12.98 11.90 -3.85
CA VAL A 275 -12.53 11.73 -2.47
C VAL A 275 -11.05 12.06 -2.34
N THR A 276 -10.21 11.64 -3.29
CA THR A 276 -8.75 11.88 -3.24
C THR A 276 -8.38 13.35 -3.50
N GLU A 277 -9.00 13.99 -4.49
CA GLU A 277 -8.68 15.37 -4.90
C GLU A 277 -9.26 16.41 -3.92
N LEU A 278 -10.45 16.15 -3.39
CA LEU A 278 -11.23 17.12 -2.62
C LEU A 278 -11.10 16.94 -1.10
N THR A 279 -10.04 16.27 -0.64
CA THR A 279 -9.77 16.04 0.77
C THR A 279 -8.31 16.36 1.09
N ASP A 280 -8.07 17.23 2.07
CA ASP A 280 -6.73 17.52 2.62
C ASP A 280 -6.27 16.36 3.52
N ALA A 281 -5.82 15.27 2.91
CA ALA A 281 -5.17 14.15 3.58
C ALA A 281 -4.23 13.40 2.62
N ASP A 282 -3.30 12.61 3.17
CA ASP A 282 -2.41 11.80 2.35
C ASP A 282 -3.21 10.75 1.56
N THR A 283 -3.06 10.80 0.23
CA THR A 283 -3.81 9.94 -0.71
C THR A 283 -3.52 8.45 -0.50
N THR A 284 -2.36 8.08 0.05
CA THR A 284 -2.03 6.68 0.38
C THR A 284 -3.05 6.04 1.32
N GLY A 285 -3.49 6.79 2.36
CA GLY A 285 -4.48 6.32 3.32
C GLY A 285 -5.88 6.27 2.72
N ILE A 286 -6.25 7.28 1.93
CA ILE A 286 -7.53 7.33 1.22
C ILE A 286 -7.65 6.15 0.24
N ASN A 287 -6.63 5.96 -0.60
CA ASN A 287 -6.55 4.88 -1.59
C ASN A 287 -6.60 3.50 -0.92
N ALA A 288 -5.96 3.32 0.24
CA ALA A 288 -6.04 2.06 0.99
C ALA A 288 -7.48 1.71 1.41
N ILE A 289 -8.25 2.70 1.88
CA ILE A 289 -9.65 2.49 2.29
C ILE A 289 -10.54 2.25 1.08
N LEU A 290 -10.41 3.05 0.02
CA LEU A 290 -11.19 2.87 -1.21
C LEU A 290 -10.89 1.52 -1.88
N MET A 291 -9.63 1.09 -1.89
CA MET A 291 -9.26 -0.24 -2.38
C MET A 291 -9.80 -1.35 -1.48
N GLY A 292 -9.89 -1.14 -0.17
CA GLY A 292 -10.59 -2.05 0.73
C GLY A 292 -12.05 -2.27 0.33
N MET A 293 -12.78 -1.17 0.08
CA MET A 293 -14.16 -1.23 -0.42
C MET A 293 -14.23 -1.93 -1.78
N CYS A 294 -13.34 -1.60 -2.71
CA CYS A 294 -13.27 -2.25 -4.02
C CYS A 294 -13.01 -3.76 -3.91
N SER A 295 -12.12 -4.16 -3.00
CA SER A 295 -11.77 -5.57 -2.79
C SER A 295 -12.94 -6.38 -2.22
N GLU A 296 -13.65 -5.84 -1.23
CA GLU A 296 -14.83 -6.47 -0.60
C GLU A 296 -16.04 -6.53 -1.54
N LEU A 297 -16.27 -5.46 -2.31
CA LEU A 297 -17.38 -5.37 -3.26
C LEU A 297 -17.03 -5.93 -4.65
N HIS A 298 -15.86 -6.54 -4.83
CA HIS A 298 -15.37 -7.02 -6.14
C HIS A 298 -15.55 -5.98 -7.26
N ILE A 299 -15.25 -4.71 -6.97
CA ILE A 299 -15.22 -3.64 -7.99
C ILE A 299 -13.97 -3.86 -8.83
N THR A 300 -14.16 -3.92 -10.14
CA THR A 300 -13.15 -4.39 -11.11
C THR A 300 -12.51 -3.26 -11.90
N ALA A 301 -12.92 -2.01 -11.67
CA ALA A 301 -12.33 -0.84 -12.30
C ALA A 301 -12.42 0.40 -11.40
N VAL A 302 -11.46 1.32 -11.56
CA VAL A 302 -11.50 2.65 -10.94
C VAL A 302 -11.11 3.73 -11.93
N LEU A 303 -11.67 4.93 -11.78
CA LEU A 303 -11.20 6.15 -12.44
C LEU A 303 -10.38 6.97 -11.43
N ALA A 304 -9.09 7.14 -11.72
CA ALA A 304 -8.13 7.85 -10.89
C ALA A 304 -7.63 9.12 -11.59
N VAL A 305 -7.49 10.19 -10.80
CA VAL A 305 -7.20 11.55 -11.27
C VAL A 305 -5.95 12.08 -10.57
N GLN A 306 -5.20 12.98 -11.26
CA GLN A 306 -4.02 13.65 -10.72
C GLN A 306 -3.99 15.14 -11.11
N VAL A 307 -4.99 15.90 -10.65
CA VAL A 307 -5.10 17.34 -10.90
C VAL A 307 -4.38 18.13 -9.80
N SER A 308 -4.70 17.85 -8.54
CA SER A 308 -4.14 18.61 -7.43
C SER A 308 -2.68 18.23 -7.17
N PRO A 309 -1.81 19.18 -6.80
CA PRO A 309 -0.39 18.91 -6.57
C PRO A 309 -0.08 17.84 -5.52
N HIS A 310 -0.99 17.56 -4.57
CA HIS A 310 -0.83 16.50 -3.57
C HIS A 310 -1.19 15.11 -4.13
N CYS A 311 -2.01 15.00 -5.18
CA CYS A 311 -2.42 13.74 -5.82
C CYS A 311 -1.42 13.23 -6.89
N ARG A 312 -0.21 13.80 -6.97
CA ARG A 312 0.78 13.53 -8.03
C ARG A 312 1.27 12.08 -8.13
N THR A 313 0.97 11.23 -7.14
CA THR A 313 1.28 9.80 -7.13
C THR A 313 0.03 8.91 -7.00
N ALA A 314 -1.19 9.46 -7.02
CA ALA A 314 -2.44 8.72 -6.79
C ALA A 314 -2.62 7.47 -7.67
N ILE A 315 -2.27 7.53 -8.96
CA ILE A 315 -2.34 6.35 -9.86
C ILE A 315 -1.38 5.24 -9.38
N LYS A 316 -0.12 5.63 -9.09
CA LYS A 316 0.92 4.72 -8.61
C LYS A 316 0.59 4.10 -7.26
N GLU A 317 0.01 4.91 -6.38
CA GLU A 317 -0.52 4.45 -5.09
C GLU A 317 -1.63 3.44 -5.26
N PHE A 318 -2.59 3.69 -6.15
CA PHE A 318 -3.69 2.77 -6.36
C PHE A 318 -3.25 1.47 -7.06
N ASP A 319 -2.29 1.53 -8.00
CA ASP A 319 -1.66 0.32 -8.58
C ASP A 319 -1.03 -0.55 -7.49
N ARG A 320 -0.33 0.08 -6.54
CA ARG A 320 0.24 -0.64 -5.41
C ARG A 320 -0.85 -1.24 -4.52
N ALA A 321 -1.89 -0.46 -4.23
CA ALA A 321 -3.02 -0.90 -3.42
C ALA A 321 -3.73 -2.12 -4.01
N ARG A 322 -4.08 -2.10 -5.30
CA ARG A 322 -4.81 -3.22 -5.95
C ARG A 322 -4.03 -4.53 -5.87
N ARG A 323 -2.70 -4.50 -5.99
CA ARG A 323 -1.83 -5.69 -5.91
C ARG A 323 -1.73 -6.23 -4.49
N GLU A 324 -1.45 -5.36 -3.52
CA GLU A 324 -1.36 -5.77 -2.10
C GLU A 324 -2.69 -6.33 -1.59
N TYR A 325 -3.81 -5.71 -1.98
CA TYR A 325 -5.16 -6.13 -1.56
C TYR A 325 -5.62 -7.38 -2.31
N PHE A 326 -5.26 -7.56 -3.58
CA PHE A 326 -5.51 -8.80 -4.31
C PHE A 326 -4.80 -9.99 -3.64
N ALA A 327 -3.51 -9.84 -3.35
CA ALA A 327 -2.74 -10.87 -2.65
C ALA A 327 -3.32 -11.19 -1.26
N ALA A 328 -3.74 -10.16 -0.50
CA ALA A 328 -4.38 -10.33 0.79
C ALA A 328 -5.72 -11.08 0.70
N ARG A 329 -6.58 -10.71 -0.25
CA ARG A 329 -7.87 -11.38 -0.49
C ARG A 329 -7.68 -12.82 -0.94
N LYS A 330 -6.77 -13.09 -1.88
CA LYS A 330 -6.40 -14.45 -2.33
C LYS A 330 -5.88 -15.30 -1.17
N ALA A 331 -5.16 -14.69 -0.23
CA ALA A 331 -4.69 -15.34 0.98
C ALA A 331 -5.77 -15.47 2.07
N ASN A 332 -6.98 -14.94 1.91
CA ASN A 332 -8.00 -14.84 2.95
C ASN A 332 -7.45 -14.23 4.25
N ALA A 333 -6.77 -13.09 4.11
CA ALA A 333 -6.10 -12.40 5.19
C ALA A 333 -6.41 -10.89 5.16
N LEU A 334 -6.25 -10.23 6.30
CA LEU A 334 -6.25 -8.77 6.36
C LEU A 334 -5.13 -8.22 5.46
N PRO A 335 -5.29 -7.04 4.83
CA PRO A 335 -4.30 -6.39 3.97
C PRO A 335 -3.14 -5.81 4.80
N GLN A 336 -2.51 -6.68 5.59
CA GLN A 336 -1.42 -6.37 6.50
C GLN A 336 -0.30 -7.39 6.30
N GLY A 337 0.89 -6.86 6.01
CA GLY A 337 2.08 -7.67 5.74
C GLY A 337 2.19 -8.15 4.29
N PHE A 338 1.39 -7.60 3.37
CA PHE A 338 1.49 -7.86 1.92
C PHE A 338 2.41 -6.86 1.19
N GLY A 339 2.98 -5.93 1.95
CA GLY A 339 3.89 -4.89 1.50
C GLY A 339 3.75 -3.66 2.41
N SER A 340 4.64 -2.69 2.21
CA SER A 340 4.63 -1.39 2.89
C SER A 340 4.49 -0.24 1.89
N GLY A 341 4.02 -0.53 0.67
CA GLY A 341 4.04 0.46 -0.42
C GLY A 341 3.16 1.69 -0.12
N LEU A 342 2.07 1.50 0.62
CA LEU A 342 1.20 2.60 1.06
C LEU A 342 1.64 3.23 2.40
N MET A 343 2.68 2.70 3.06
CA MET A 343 3.20 3.22 4.32
C MET A 343 4.25 4.31 4.08
N ALA A 344 3.80 5.52 3.73
CA ALA A 344 4.70 6.64 3.42
C ALA A 344 5.30 7.28 4.68
N LEU A 345 4.48 7.59 5.68
CA LEU A 345 4.91 8.36 6.85
C LEU A 345 5.51 7.49 7.96
N ARG A 346 4.84 6.40 8.35
CA ARG A 346 5.24 5.58 9.51
C ARG A 346 5.63 4.18 9.07
N ASP A 347 6.54 3.53 9.78
CA ASP A 347 6.80 2.11 9.60
C ASP A 347 6.11 1.30 10.71
N ARG A 348 5.80 0.03 10.45
CA ARG A 348 5.14 -0.83 11.45
C ARG A 348 6.04 -1.08 12.66
N LYS A 349 7.35 -1.21 12.43
CA LYS A 349 8.39 -1.35 13.45
C LYS A 349 9.45 -0.26 13.21
N GLY A 350 9.19 0.92 13.75
CA GLY A 350 10.02 2.11 13.53
C GLY A 350 11.41 2.00 14.14
N PHE A 351 11.56 1.35 15.29
CA PHE A 351 12.84 1.26 16.00
C PHE A 351 13.47 -0.13 15.85
N ALA A 352 14.77 -0.14 15.60
CA ALA A 352 15.58 -1.36 15.46
C ALA A 352 15.98 -1.95 16.80
N SER A 353 16.31 -1.05 17.72
CA SER A 353 16.93 -1.32 18.99
C SER A 353 16.13 -0.59 20.06
N THR A 354 16.11 -1.15 21.25
CA THR A 354 15.64 -0.48 22.46
C THR A 354 16.73 0.48 22.97
N PRO A 355 16.36 1.48 23.81
CA PRO A 355 17.34 2.40 24.38
C PRO A 355 18.45 1.71 25.19
N GLU A 356 18.12 0.60 25.86
CA GLU A 356 19.06 -0.16 26.67
C GLU A 356 20.07 -0.93 25.83
N GLU A 357 19.63 -1.53 24.72
CA GLU A 357 20.51 -2.19 23.76
C GLU A 357 21.53 -1.19 23.18
N ILE A 358 21.08 0.02 22.84
CA ILE A 358 21.98 1.08 22.35
C ILE A 358 22.99 1.51 23.42
N ARG A 359 22.55 1.69 24.68
CA ARG A 359 23.47 2.03 25.79
C ARG A 359 24.53 0.94 26.00
N SER A 360 24.12 -0.33 25.96
CA SER A 360 25.05 -1.46 26.08
C SER A 360 26.08 -1.43 24.96
N LEU A 361 25.64 -1.28 23.71
CA LEU A 361 26.52 -1.21 22.54
C LEU A 361 27.48 -0.02 22.62
N ALA A 362 26.98 1.17 22.98
CA ALA A 362 27.79 2.37 23.12
C ALA A 362 28.94 2.19 24.13
N SER A 363 28.70 1.44 25.22
CA SER A 363 29.70 1.15 26.25
C SER A 363 30.87 0.28 25.77
N GLU A 364 30.72 -0.42 24.65
CA GLU A 364 31.73 -1.31 24.06
C GLU A 364 32.56 -0.63 22.96
N ILE A 365 32.10 0.49 22.42
CA ILE A 365 32.79 1.21 21.34
C ILE A 365 34.08 1.87 21.84
N ARG A 366 35.16 1.73 21.05
CA ARG A 366 36.50 2.27 21.36
C ARG A 366 37.09 3.15 20.26
N ASP A 367 36.43 3.24 19.10
CA ASP A 367 36.83 4.08 17.98
C ASP A 367 36.16 5.47 18.00
N GLN A 368 36.68 6.39 17.18
CA GLN A 368 36.21 7.77 17.09
C GLN A 368 34.98 7.96 16.18
N ASN A 369 34.56 6.91 15.46
CA ASN A 369 33.49 7.06 14.47
C ASN A 369 32.15 7.23 15.17
N TYR A 370 31.44 8.30 14.82
CA TYR A 370 30.10 8.55 15.30
C TYR A 370 29.12 7.55 14.70
N ARG A 371 28.37 6.90 15.59
CA ARG A 371 27.21 6.07 15.26
C ARG A 371 25.96 6.82 15.66
N ILE A 372 24.95 6.74 14.79
CA ILE A 372 23.65 7.34 15.00
C ILE A 372 22.63 6.21 15.05
N GLU A 373 21.79 6.18 16.07
CA GLU A 373 20.67 5.25 16.18
C GLU A 373 19.42 5.99 16.65
N VAL A 374 18.25 5.40 16.39
CA VAL A 374 16.96 5.97 16.79
C VAL A 374 16.18 4.94 17.60
N ALA A 375 15.72 5.34 18.77
CA ALA A 375 14.90 4.54 19.67
C ALA A 375 13.75 5.38 20.26
N GLU A 376 12.98 4.76 21.15
CA GLU A 376 11.78 5.36 21.76
C GLU A 376 12.06 6.63 22.58
N ASP A 377 13.28 6.80 23.10
CA ASP A 377 13.70 7.96 23.92
C ASP A 377 14.49 9.02 23.13
N GLY A 378 14.72 8.84 21.84
CA GLY A 378 15.27 9.88 20.97
C GLY A 378 16.26 9.40 19.91
N VAL A 379 17.06 10.35 19.43
CA VAL A 379 18.21 10.13 18.56
C VAL A 379 19.45 9.96 19.43
N HIS A 380 20.12 8.83 19.27
CA HIS A 380 21.34 8.47 19.98
C HIS A 380 22.53 8.77 19.09
N ILE A 381 23.52 9.49 19.63
CA ILE A 381 24.84 9.63 19.03
C ILE A 381 25.90 9.10 19.98
N TYR A 382 26.81 8.29 19.50
CA TYR A 382 27.86 7.74 20.34
C TYR A 382 29.13 7.37 19.59
N ASN A 383 30.24 7.44 20.30
CA ASN A 383 31.55 6.91 19.92
C ASN A 383 32.33 6.61 21.21
N ARG A 384 33.66 6.43 21.14
CA ARG A 384 34.48 6.22 22.35
C ARG A 384 34.48 7.37 23.36
N ASP A 385 34.18 8.59 22.92
CA ASP A 385 34.31 9.82 23.70
C ASP A 385 33.00 10.18 24.43
N GLY A 386 31.88 9.55 24.09
CA GLY A 386 30.61 9.71 24.81
C GLY A 386 29.40 9.06 24.13
N HIS A 387 28.28 9.03 24.85
CA HIS A 387 26.95 8.66 24.36
C HIS A 387 25.95 9.74 24.80
N HIS A 388 25.25 10.33 23.83
CA HIS A 388 24.29 11.41 24.03
C HIS A 388 22.96 11.10 23.34
N VAL A 389 21.85 11.50 23.96
CA VAL A 389 20.48 11.25 23.48
C VAL A 389 19.69 12.54 23.52
N SER A 390 18.93 12.83 22.47
CA SER A 390 18.06 13.99 22.38
C SER A 390 16.94 13.76 21.36
N ASP A 391 15.80 14.42 21.53
CA ASP A 391 14.74 14.51 20.51
C ASP A 391 14.92 15.71 19.56
N ASP A 392 15.91 16.57 19.84
CA ASP A 392 16.35 17.70 19.02
C ASP A 392 17.82 17.48 18.59
N PRO A 393 18.10 17.25 17.29
CA PRO A 393 19.44 17.10 16.76
C PRO A 393 20.39 18.25 17.09
N PHE A 394 19.90 19.48 17.22
CA PHE A 394 20.75 20.63 17.50
C PHE A 394 21.43 20.52 18.88
N GLN A 395 20.77 19.89 19.86
CA GLN A 395 21.38 19.64 21.18
C GLN A 395 22.54 18.66 21.09
N LEU A 396 22.54 17.79 20.07
CA LEU A 396 23.58 16.78 19.87
C LEU A 396 24.84 17.36 19.21
N TYR A 397 24.75 18.51 18.53
CA TYR A 397 25.87 19.07 17.77
C TYR A 397 27.04 19.53 18.66
N SER A 398 26.76 19.95 19.89
CA SER A 398 27.82 20.34 20.85
C SER A 398 28.73 19.17 21.26
N HIS A 399 28.25 17.94 21.02
CA HIS A 399 28.94 16.69 21.32
C HIS A 399 29.67 16.09 20.11
N LEU A 400 29.62 16.74 18.95
CA LEU A 400 30.28 16.30 17.72
C LEU A 400 31.58 17.07 17.50
N ASP A 401 32.73 16.42 17.70
CA ASP A 401 34.04 17.01 17.36
C ASP A 401 34.37 16.82 15.87
N THR A 402 33.93 17.76 15.04
CA THR A 402 34.09 17.73 13.57
C THR A 402 34.97 18.87 13.04
N ARG A 403 35.60 19.64 13.92
CA ARG A 403 36.31 20.90 13.59
C ARG A 403 37.47 20.72 12.60
N ALA A 404 38.05 19.53 12.54
CA ALA A 404 39.15 19.21 11.64
C ALA A 404 38.69 18.74 10.24
N ASP A 405 37.41 18.39 10.07
CA ASP A 405 36.85 17.86 8.83
C ASP A 405 35.44 18.44 8.57
N PRO A 406 35.35 19.54 7.79
CA PRO A 406 34.07 20.12 7.40
C PRO A 406 33.17 19.13 6.64
N GLY A 407 33.74 18.20 5.86
CA GLY A 407 32.98 17.20 5.13
C GLY A 407 32.27 16.24 6.09
N HIS A 408 32.97 15.82 7.14
CA HIS A 408 32.38 15.00 8.20
C HIS A 408 31.29 15.75 8.99
N ALA A 409 31.45 17.05 9.22
CA ALA A 409 30.41 17.89 9.82
C ALA A 409 29.11 17.91 8.99
N PHE A 410 29.21 18.11 7.67
CA PHE A 410 28.05 18.08 6.78
C PHE A 410 27.39 16.70 6.72
N TYR A 411 28.20 15.63 6.67
CA TYR A 411 27.70 14.26 6.71
C TYR A 411 26.86 14.00 7.98
N LEU A 412 27.40 14.33 9.15
CA LEU A 412 26.68 14.13 10.42
C LEU A 412 25.42 14.98 10.49
N GLY A 413 25.45 16.23 10.00
CA GLY A 413 24.24 17.07 9.93
C GLY A 413 23.13 16.47 9.06
N VAL A 414 23.48 15.83 7.93
CA VAL A 414 22.51 15.13 7.07
C VAL A 414 21.94 13.90 7.79
N GLU A 415 22.78 13.10 8.41
CA GLU A 415 22.36 11.88 9.09
C GLU A 415 21.51 12.17 10.33
N THR A 416 21.87 13.16 11.15
CA THR A 416 21.06 13.55 12.30
C THR A 416 19.71 14.15 11.92
N ALA A 417 19.64 14.89 10.80
CA ALA A 417 18.35 15.37 10.27
C ALA A 417 17.47 14.21 9.76
N ARG A 418 18.06 13.18 9.12
CA ARG A 418 17.32 11.96 8.75
C ARG A 418 16.85 11.19 9.98
N ALA A 419 17.71 11.05 10.98
CA ALA A 419 17.37 10.40 12.24
C ALA A 419 16.23 11.14 12.97
N GLU A 420 16.20 12.48 12.92
CA GLU A 420 15.09 13.27 13.45
C GLU A 420 13.77 12.95 12.76
N ILE A 421 13.73 12.97 11.42
CA ILE A 421 12.53 12.64 10.66
C ILE A 421 12.06 11.22 11.02
N ALA A 422 13.00 10.27 11.11
CA ALA A 422 12.70 8.90 11.49
C ALA A 422 12.12 8.80 12.91
N TYR A 423 12.70 9.50 13.88
CA TYR A 423 12.20 9.55 15.25
C TYR A 423 10.78 10.13 15.32
N ARG A 424 10.58 11.31 14.71
CA ARG A 424 9.30 12.04 14.73
C ARG A 424 8.16 11.24 14.08
N LEU A 425 8.47 10.47 13.04
CA LEU A 425 7.49 9.70 12.28
C LEU A 425 7.42 8.21 12.68
N GLY A 426 8.33 7.73 13.53
CA GLY A 426 8.46 6.30 13.84
C GLY A 426 8.85 5.48 12.60
N LYS A 427 9.83 5.95 11.82
CA LYS A 427 10.39 5.23 10.67
C LYS A 427 11.67 4.50 11.06
N ARG A 428 11.94 3.42 10.34
CA ARG A 428 13.19 2.69 10.42
C ARG A 428 14.32 3.57 9.91
N TYR A 429 15.20 3.96 10.84
CA TYR A 429 16.46 4.58 10.51
C TYR A 429 17.55 3.51 10.37
N ALA A 430 18.36 3.66 9.34
CA ALA A 430 19.64 3.00 9.19
C ALA A 430 20.61 4.04 8.67
N GLN A 431 21.74 4.20 9.36
CA GLN A 431 22.76 5.17 8.97
C GLN A 431 23.29 4.84 7.56
N ASP A 432 23.60 5.88 6.79
CA ASP A 432 24.02 5.81 5.38
C ASP A 432 22.95 5.34 4.37
N GLU A 433 21.76 4.99 4.85
CA GLU A 433 20.62 4.62 4.02
C GLU A 433 19.59 5.76 3.94
N PRO A 434 18.89 5.91 2.81
CA PRO A 434 17.80 6.85 2.70
C PRO A 434 16.55 6.35 3.46
N LEU A 435 15.73 7.27 3.96
CA LEU A 435 14.43 6.90 4.53
C LEU A 435 13.49 6.43 3.43
N GLY A 436 12.81 5.30 3.66
CA GLY A 436 11.80 4.78 2.74
C GLY A 436 10.47 5.52 2.91
N PHE A 437 9.88 6.02 1.81
CA PHE A 437 8.58 6.69 1.80
C PHE A 437 7.52 5.88 1.05
N GLY A 438 7.66 4.56 1.01
CA GLY A 438 6.77 3.70 0.22
C GLY A 438 6.76 4.11 -1.26
N VAL A 439 5.57 4.11 -1.87
CA VAL A 439 5.39 4.36 -3.30
C VAL A 439 5.38 5.84 -3.67
N VAL A 440 5.16 6.75 -2.71
CA VAL A 440 5.06 8.19 -2.98
C VAL A 440 6.41 8.84 -3.29
N ALA A 441 7.50 8.25 -2.81
CA ALA A 441 8.85 8.63 -3.19
C ALA A 441 9.77 7.40 -3.16
N GLU A 442 10.06 6.87 -4.35
CA GLU A 442 11.09 5.84 -4.52
C GLU A 442 12.48 6.48 -4.36
N THR A 443 13.22 6.01 -3.37
CA THR A 443 14.62 6.34 -3.20
C THR A 443 15.45 5.46 -4.12
N LYS A 444 16.23 6.04 -5.02
CA LYS A 444 17.28 5.29 -5.74
C LYS A 444 18.19 4.62 -4.71
N GLY A 445 18.17 3.28 -4.65
CA GLY A 445 18.92 2.48 -3.68
C GLY A 445 18.12 1.43 -2.89
N SER A 446 16.83 1.22 -3.15
CA SER A 446 16.04 0.19 -2.44
C SER A 446 16.53 -1.24 -2.75
N ALA A 447 16.80 -2.02 -1.69
CA ALA A 447 16.85 -3.48 -1.52
C ALA A 447 17.42 -4.40 -2.63
N ASP A 448 17.06 -4.22 -3.90
CA ASP A 448 17.59 -5.01 -5.01
C ASP A 448 19.08 -4.69 -5.29
N ASP A 449 19.54 -3.47 -4.99
CA ASP A 449 20.97 -3.10 -5.03
C ASP A 449 21.75 -3.57 -3.79
N ALA A 450 21.08 -3.88 -2.68
CA ALA A 450 21.73 -4.35 -1.46
C ALA A 450 22.33 -5.77 -1.62
N HIS A 451 21.85 -6.54 -2.61
CA HIS A 451 22.44 -7.82 -2.99
C HIS A 451 23.70 -7.69 -3.86
N LEU A 452 24.00 -6.50 -4.37
CA LEU A 452 25.28 -6.16 -4.99
C LEU A 452 26.20 -5.53 -3.94
N MET A 453 26.44 -6.24 -2.82
CA MET A 453 27.55 -5.96 -1.92
C MET A 453 28.90 -6.25 -2.61
N LYS A 454 29.27 -5.40 -3.57
CA LYS A 454 30.62 -4.84 -3.51
C LYS A 454 30.54 -3.76 -2.45
N PHE A 455 31.39 -3.84 -1.42
CA PHE A 455 31.70 -2.69 -0.58
C PHE A 455 31.72 -1.44 -1.46
N LYS A 456 30.75 -0.53 -1.27
CA LYS A 456 30.73 0.75 -1.97
C LYS A 456 32.12 1.36 -1.76
N GLU A 457 32.81 1.71 -2.84
CA GLU A 457 34.05 2.46 -2.73
C GLU A 457 33.78 3.70 -1.89
N ALA A 458 34.69 3.98 -0.95
CA ALA A 458 34.64 5.16 -0.11
C ALA A 458 34.32 6.40 -0.97
N GLY A 459 33.33 7.17 -0.54
CA GLY A 459 32.90 8.38 -1.24
C GLY A 459 34.08 9.31 -1.55
N SER A 460 33.90 10.15 -2.55
CA SER A 460 34.91 11.07 -3.11
C SER A 460 35.53 12.06 -2.10
N THR A 461 35.14 12.02 -0.83
CA THR A 461 35.70 12.78 0.29
C THR A 461 36.92 12.12 0.96
N LEU A 462 37.33 10.91 0.58
CA LEU A 462 38.49 10.19 1.15
C LEU A 462 39.66 9.95 0.18
N LYS A 463 39.90 10.84 -0.80
CA LYS A 463 41.17 10.83 -1.54
C LYS A 463 42.22 11.64 -0.77
N LYS A 464 43.09 10.96 -0.03
CA LYS A 464 44.35 11.54 0.48
C LYS A 464 45.11 12.15 -0.69
N GLU A 465 45.40 13.45 -0.62
CA GLU A 465 46.36 14.07 -1.53
C GLU A 465 47.75 13.45 -1.33
N PRO A 466 48.50 13.16 -2.40
CA PRO A 466 49.86 12.67 -2.27
C PRO A 466 50.76 13.78 -1.73
N LYS A 467 51.62 13.43 -0.77
CA LYS A 467 52.63 14.35 -0.21
C LYS A 467 53.57 14.82 -1.33
N PRO A 468 53.93 16.13 -1.35
CA PRO A 468 54.95 16.62 -2.28
C PRO A 468 56.34 16.10 -1.87
N GLU A 469 57.15 15.75 -2.88
CA GLU A 469 58.56 15.36 -2.75
C GLU A 469 59.46 16.49 -2.23
#